data_AF-A0A0L0VFS9-F1
#
_entry.id   AF-A0A0L0VFS9-F1
#
_cell.length_a   1.000
_cell.length_b   1.000
_cell.length_c   1.000
_cell.angle_alpha   90.00
_cell.angle_beta   90.00
_cell.angle_gamma   90.00
#
_symmetry.space_group_name_H-M   'P 1'
#
loop_
_entity.id
_entity.type
_entity.pdbx_description
1 polymer ?
#
loop_
_entity_poly.entity_id
_entity_poly.type
_entity_poly.pdbx_seq_one_letter_code
_entity_poly.pdbx_strand_id
1 'polypeptide(L)'
;MTPFYSTVKAIRAAITDASTFESKKTKLQELLTKLSGGVALIKVRGHSKDKVGEKKDRFDNALDATRAVVEEGIVPGRGTALLEASKALDGLMLANFELG
;
A
#
# COMPACT_ATOMS: atom_id res chain seq x y z
N MET A 1 -17.97 -28.68 -1.76
CA MET A 1 -17.77 -27.25 -1.46
C MET A 1 -16.27 -27.05 -1.23
N THR A 2 -15.59 -26.25 -2.05
CA THR A 2 -14.12 -26.12 -1.98
C THR A 2 -13.66 -25.59 -0.62
N PRO A 3 -12.52 -26.05 -0.09
CA PRO A 3 -12.04 -25.75 1.26
C PRO A 3 -11.91 -24.24 1.54
N PHE A 4 -11.64 -23.44 0.50
CA PHE A 4 -11.58 -21.98 0.58
C PHE A 4 -12.93 -21.34 0.97
N TYR A 5 -14.03 -21.76 0.35
CA TYR A 5 -15.34 -21.16 0.59
C TYR A 5 -15.87 -21.49 1.99
N SER A 6 -15.60 -22.70 2.49
CA SER A 6 -15.90 -23.07 3.89
C SER A 6 -15.14 -22.20 4.90
N THR A 7 -13.87 -21.89 4.65
CA THR A 7 -13.05 -21.05 5.55
C THR A 7 -13.55 -19.62 5.60
N VAL A 8 -13.86 -19.02 4.44
CA VAL A 8 -14.44 -17.66 4.36
C VAL A 8 -15.78 -17.59 5.10
N LYS A 9 -16.64 -18.61 4.94
CA LYS A 9 -17.93 -18.69 5.63
C LYS A 9 -17.76 -18.80 7.15
N ALA A 10 -16.80 -19.59 7.63
CA ALA A 10 -16.50 -19.73 9.04
C ALA A 10 -15.98 -18.42 9.67
N ILE A 11 -15.07 -17.72 8.98
CA ILE A 11 -14.54 -16.43 9.45
C ILE A 11 -15.65 -15.37 9.52
N ARG A 12 -16.54 -15.32 8.52
CA ARG A 12 -17.72 -14.42 8.55
C ARG A 12 -18.65 -14.70 9.72
N ALA A 13 -18.89 -15.98 10.04
CA ALA A 13 -19.72 -16.35 11.18
C ALA A 13 -19.07 -15.93 12.52
N ALA A 14 -17.75 -16.12 12.66
CA ALA A 14 -17.01 -15.73 13.86
C ALA A 14 -16.96 -14.21 14.11
N ILE A 15 -17.04 -13.38 13.06
CA ILE A 15 -17.10 -11.91 13.19
C ILE A 15 -18.46 -11.43 13.74
N THR A 16 -19.55 -12.13 13.40
CA THR A 16 -20.92 -11.78 13.81
C THR A 16 -21.26 -12.28 15.22
N ASP A 17 -20.46 -13.18 15.78
CA ASP A 17 -20.65 -13.70 17.14
C ASP A 17 -20.43 -12.59 18.18
N ALA A 18 -21.48 -12.28 18.94
CA ALA A 18 -21.52 -11.24 19.96
C ALA A 18 -20.59 -11.49 21.16
N SER A 19 -20.07 -12.72 21.32
CA SER A 19 -19.08 -13.06 22.36
C SER A 19 -17.64 -12.71 21.98
N THR A 20 -17.43 -12.18 20.77
CA THR A 20 -16.09 -11.87 20.26
C THR A 20 -15.65 -10.47 20.68
N PHE A 21 -14.53 -10.38 21.41
CA PHE A 21 -13.90 -9.10 21.74
C PHE A 21 -13.55 -8.30 20.47
N GLU A 22 -13.69 -6.97 20.53
CA GLU A 22 -13.40 -6.07 19.40
C GLU A 22 -11.98 -6.27 18.84
N SER A 23 -10.98 -6.54 19.69
CA SER A 23 -9.60 -6.83 19.25
C SER A 23 -9.48 -8.11 18.41
N LYS A 24 -10.32 -9.13 18.64
CA LYS A 24 -10.40 -10.34 17.81
C LYS A 24 -11.14 -10.06 16.52
N LYS A 25 -12.19 -9.26 16.57
CA LYS A 25 -13.01 -8.89 15.41
C LYS A 25 -12.19 -8.17 14.35
N THR A 26 -11.34 -7.22 14.74
CA THR A 26 -10.42 -6.52 13.83
C THR A 26 -9.46 -7.49 13.13
N LYS A 27 -8.83 -8.41 13.88
CA LYS A 27 -7.90 -9.42 13.31
C LYS A 27 -8.61 -10.37 12.33
N LEU A 28 -9.84 -10.79 12.65
CA LEU A 28 -10.63 -11.64 11.76
C LEU A 28 -11.08 -10.90 10.50
N GLN A 29 -11.39 -9.61 10.60
CA GLN A 29 -11.69 -8.77 9.44
C GLN A 29 -10.47 -8.59 8.54
N GLU A 30 -9.26 -8.38 9.08
CA GLU A 30 -8.03 -8.32 8.28
C GLU A 30 -7.77 -9.63 7.52
N LEU A 31 -7.93 -10.77 8.19
CA LEU A 31 -7.80 -12.09 7.54
C LEU A 31 -8.86 -12.30 6.47
N LEU A 32 -10.12 -11.91 6.75
CA LEU A 32 -11.20 -11.99 5.78
C LEU A 32 -10.87 -11.17 4.54
N THR A 33 -10.42 -9.92 4.69
CA THR A 33 -10.04 -9.04 3.58
C THR A 33 -8.91 -9.65 2.74
N LYS A 34 -7.89 -10.23 3.38
CA LYS A 34 -6.79 -10.93 2.69
C LYS A 34 -7.26 -12.17 1.93
N LEU A 35 -8.18 -12.95 2.50
CA LEU A 35 -8.73 -14.16 1.88
C LEU A 35 -9.73 -13.85 0.77
N SER A 36 -10.65 -12.89 0.97
CA SER A 36 -11.70 -12.56 0.00
C SER A 36 -11.28 -11.55 -1.05
N GLY A 37 -10.17 -10.83 -0.85
CA GLY A 37 -9.72 -9.73 -1.71
C GLY A 37 -9.38 -10.14 -3.15
N GLY A 38 -9.20 -11.43 -3.42
CA GLY A 38 -8.82 -11.92 -4.74
C GLY A 38 -7.44 -11.42 -5.18
N VAL A 39 -7.02 -11.80 -6.39
CA VAL A 39 -5.75 -11.36 -6.97
C VAL A 39 -6.01 -10.87 -8.40
N ALA A 40 -5.72 -9.60 -8.66
CA ALA A 40 -5.75 -9.06 -10.02
C ALA A 40 -4.48 -9.46 -10.77
N LEU A 41 -4.63 -10.00 -11.98
CA LEU A 41 -3.50 -10.46 -12.80
C LEU A 41 -3.39 -9.61 -14.07
N ILE A 42 -2.28 -8.88 -14.20
CA ILE A 42 -1.99 -8.02 -15.35
C ILE A 42 -1.05 -8.77 -16.30
N LYS A 43 -1.52 -9.07 -17.51
CA LYS A 43 -0.72 -9.76 -18.54
C LYS A 43 -0.13 -8.75 -19.52
N VAL A 44 1.18 -8.53 -19.42
CA VAL A 44 1.92 -7.66 -20.35
C VAL A 44 2.30 -8.44 -21.61
N ARG A 45 2.01 -7.88 -22.79
CA ARG A 45 2.33 -8.48 -24.10
C ARG A 45 3.21 -7.56 -24.94
N GLY A 46 4.01 -8.16 -25.83
CA GLY A 46 4.97 -7.46 -26.69
C GLY A 46 5.46 -8.34 -27.83
N HIS A 47 6.09 -7.71 -28.82
CA HIS A 47 6.56 -8.37 -30.04
C HIS A 47 7.83 -9.21 -29.85
N SER A 48 8.66 -8.89 -28.86
CA SER A 48 9.87 -9.64 -28.49
C SER A 48 10.02 -9.69 -26.97
N LYS A 49 10.83 -10.63 -26.47
CA LYS A 49 11.07 -10.79 -25.02
C LYS A 49 11.57 -9.51 -24.37
N ASP A 50 12.52 -8.82 -25.02
CA ASP A 50 13.10 -7.59 -24.49
C ASP A 50 12.05 -6.47 -24.37
N LYS A 51 11.13 -6.36 -25.34
CA LYS A 51 10.04 -5.38 -25.30
C LYS A 51 8.95 -5.73 -24.30
N VAL A 52 8.74 -7.02 -24.00
CA VAL A 52 7.84 -7.43 -22.91
C VAL A 52 8.46 -7.06 -21.56
N GLY A 53 9.77 -7.28 -21.39
CA GLY A 53 10.50 -6.90 -20.18
C GLY A 53 10.41 -5.39 -19.92
N GLU A 54 10.78 -4.57 -20.91
CA GLU A 54 10.72 -3.11 -20.80
C GLU A 54 9.30 -2.60 -20.45
N LYS A 55 8.26 -3.18 -21.06
CA LYS A 55 6.88 -2.83 -20.72
C LYS A 55 6.51 -3.27 -19.31
N LYS A 56 6.92 -4.48 -18.90
CA LYS A 56 6.63 -5.01 -17.57
C LYS A 56 7.25 -4.11 -16.50
N ASP A 57 8.51 -3.74 -16.65
CA ASP A 57 9.20 -2.88 -15.68
C ASP A 57 8.51 -1.50 -15.57
N ARG A 58 8.02 -0.94 -16.69
CA ARG A 58 7.23 0.29 -16.67
C ARG A 58 5.90 0.11 -15.93
N PHE A 59 5.21 -1.03 -16.09
CA PHE A 59 3.97 -1.32 -15.39
C PHE A 59 4.20 -1.53 -13.90
N ASP A 60 5.24 -2.26 -13.51
CA ASP A 60 5.59 -2.50 -12.12
C ASP A 60 5.92 -1.17 -11.43
N ASN A 61 6.75 -0.33 -12.05
CA ASN A 61 7.06 1.02 -11.56
C ASN A 61 5.82 1.92 -11.42
N ALA A 62 4.91 1.89 -12.41
CA ALA A 62 3.69 2.68 -12.36
C ALA A 62 2.74 2.19 -11.24
N LEU A 63 2.64 0.89 -11.04
CA LEU A 63 1.82 0.29 -10.00
C LEU A 63 2.33 0.69 -8.61
N ASP A 64 3.64 0.56 -8.39
CA ASP A 64 4.25 0.90 -7.12
C ASP A 64 4.16 2.41 -6.83
N ALA A 65 4.34 3.26 -7.84
CA ALA A 65 4.14 4.70 -7.70
C ALA A 65 2.68 5.04 -7.33
N THR A 66 1.70 4.44 -7.99
CA THR A 66 0.28 4.72 -7.69
C THR A 66 -0.14 4.21 -6.31
N ARG A 67 0.45 3.11 -5.83
CA ARG A 67 0.25 2.63 -4.45
C ARG A 67 0.79 3.63 -3.43
N ALA A 68 2.01 4.11 -3.62
CA ALA A 68 2.59 5.14 -2.74
C ALA A 68 1.73 6.41 -2.71
N VAL A 69 1.19 6.82 -3.87
CA VAL A 69 0.28 7.97 -3.96
C VAL A 69 -1.02 7.77 -3.16
N VAL A 70 -1.57 6.55 -3.14
CA VAL A 70 -2.79 6.26 -2.37
C VAL A 70 -2.53 6.35 -0.86
N GLU A 71 -1.33 6.00 -0.42
CA GLU A 71 -0.96 6.00 1.01
C GLU A 71 -0.52 7.39 1.51
N GLU A 72 0.32 8.09 0.73
CA GLU A 72 1.01 9.32 1.17
C GLU A 72 0.57 10.59 0.43
N GLY A 73 -0.12 10.45 -0.71
CA GLY A 73 -0.53 11.56 -1.57
C GLY A 73 0.50 11.96 -2.64
N ILE A 74 0.32 13.13 -3.26
CA ILE A 74 1.22 13.68 -4.29
C ILE A 74 1.76 15.05 -3.87
N VAL A 75 2.98 15.35 -4.30
CA VAL A 75 3.61 16.67 -4.14
C VAL A 75 4.19 17.16 -5.48
N PRO A 76 4.46 18.48 -5.64
CA PRO A 76 5.12 19.00 -6.83
C PRO A 76 6.51 18.38 -7.05
N GLY A 77 6.74 17.81 -8.24
CA GLY A 77 7.99 17.13 -8.60
C GLY A 77 9.16 18.07 -8.88
N ARG A 78 10.18 17.57 -9.60
CA ARG A 78 11.40 18.31 -10.01
C ARG A 78 12.11 19.00 -8.83
N GLY A 79 12.07 18.38 -7.64
CA GLY A 79 12.69 18.92 -6.43
C GLY A 79 11.98 20.16 -5.84
N THR A 80 10.89 20.63 -6.43
CA THR A 80 10.16 21.81 -5.93
C THR A 80 9.58 21.58 -4.54
N ALA A 81 9.04 20.39 -4.27
CA ALA A 81 8.60 20.03 -2.92
C ALA A 81 9.71 20.13 -1.87
N LEU A 82 10.95 19.74 -2.22
CA LEU A 82 12.10 19.82 -1.30
C LEU A 82 12.53 21.27 -1.05
N LEU A 83 12.51 22.11 -2.08
CA LEU A 83 12.81 23.54 -1.96
C LEU A 83 11.79 24.27 -1.09
N GLU A 84 10.51 23.94 -1.21
CA GLU A 84 9.48 24.53 -0.34
C GLU A 84 9.60 24.00 1.09
N ALA A 85 9.90 22.70 1.26
CA ALA A 85 10.12 22.11 2.58
C ALA A 85 11.32 22.74 3.31
N SER A 86 12.38 23.14 2.60
CA SER A 86 13.55 23.76 3.26
C SER A 86 13.23 25.10 3.92
N LYS A 87 12.26 25.87 3.40
CA LYS A 87 11.83 27.13 4.01
C LYS A 87 11.20 26.93 5.39
N ALA A 88 10.63 25.75 5.65
CA ALA A 88 10.09 25.43 6.96
C ALA A 88 11.19 25.30 8.04
N LEU A 89 12.46 25.15 7.63
CA LEU A 89 13.60 25.05 8.55
C LEU A 89 14.08 26.43 9.04
N ASP A 90 13.79 27.52 8.32
CA ASP A 90 14.30 28.87 8.64
C ASP A 90 13.81 29.39 10.00
N GLY A 91 12.67 28.88 10.48
CA GLY A 91 12.08 29.24 11.77
C GLY A 91 12.45 28.32 12.93
N LEU A 92 13.29 27.30 12.72
CA LEU A 92 13.65 26.35 13.77
C LEU A 92 14.85 26.87 14.58
N MET A 93 14.60 27.25 15.84
CA MET A 93 15.69 27.43 16.82
C MET A 93 16.25 26.05 17.20
N LEU A 94 17.42 25.73 16.67
CA LEU A 94 18.13 24.50 17.02
C LEU A 94 18.72 24.68 18.42
N ALA A 95 18.21 23.92 19.39
CA ALA A 95 18.55 24.09 20.80
C ALA A 95 20.02 23.80 21.14
N ASN A 96 20.78 23.09 20.30
CA ASN A 96 22.12 22.57 20.64
C ASN A 96 23.13 22.65 19.49
N PHE A 97 23.46 23.85 18.98
CA PHE A 97 24.69 24.03 18.19
C PHE A 97 25.70 24.85 18.99
N GLU A 98 26.37 24.19 19.95
CA GLU A 98 27.70 24.63 20.36
C GLU A 98 28.69 24.20 19.28
N LEU A 99 29.03 25.13 18.39
CA LEU A 99 30.20 25.02 17.52
C LEU A 99 31.24 25.99 18.06
N GLY A 100 32.28 25.42 18.68
CA GLY A 100 33.54 26.10 18.94
C GLY A 100 34.37 26.28 17.66
#